data_AF-A0AAW4PAE7-F1
#
_entry.id   AF-A0AAW4PAE7-F1
#
_cell.length_a   1.000
_cell.length_b   1.000
_cell.length_c   1.000
_cell.angle_alpha   90.00
_cell.angle_beta   90.00
_cell.angle_gamma   90.00
#
_symmetry.space_group_name_H-M   'P 1'
#
loop_
_entity.id
_entity.type
_entity.pdbx_description
1 polymer ?
#
loop_
_entity_poly.entity_id
_entity_poly.type
_entity_poly.pdbx_seq_one_letter_code
_entity_poly.pdbx_strand_id
1 'polypeptide(L)'
;MAHIERLTVYPVKALDGRDVERSRVLPGGTLAHDREFALLDADGDVVNGKRTDRVHDVESSYDPETRTLNASVPDAGTERFELATASGRERAADWFGEVFGLDATLTRDTALGHVDRREMGPSVISTATLETVASWFAGVTVDGARRRLRANVEVGGVEAFWEDRFVGEAAPVFEAGDVRIEGVTPCGRCVVPERDPDTGEPTTEFRERFVERRRETFPEWADRDAFDHFYTLMLIARVPDADREKTIAVGDDVTTLE
;
A
#
# COMPACT_ATOMS: atom_id res chain seq x y z
N MET A 1 -21.67 7.95 -7.54
CA MET A 1 -21.83 6.48 -7.38
C MET A 1 -20.49 5.94 -6.91
N ALA A 2 -20.49 4.84 -6.16
CA ALA A 2 -19.27 4.23 -5.68
C ALA A 2 -18.49 3.62 -6.84
N HIS A 3 -17.18 3.89 -6.92
CA HIS A 3 -16.32 3.43 -8.02
C HIS A 3 -14.86 3.34 -7.56
N ILE A 4 -14.02 2.64 -8.32
CA ILE A 4 -12.57 2.73 -8.15
C ILE A 4 -12.11 4.12 -8.60
N GLU A 5 -11.71 4.96 -7.65
CA GLU A 5 -11.17 6.29 -7.91
C GLU A 5 -9.72 6.21 -8.41
N ARG A 6 -8.93 5.33 -7.79
CA ARG A 6 -7.49 5.22 -8.07
C ARG A 6 -6.98 3.82 -7.75
N LEU A 7 -6.04 3.36 -8.58
CA LEU A 7 -5.24 2.16 -8.34
C LEU A 7 -3.77 2.55 -8.25
N THR A 8 -3.10 2.10 -7.18
CA THR A 8 -1.67 2.32 -6.98
C THR A 8 -0.98 1.00 -6.66
N VAL A 9 0.11 0.71 -7.36
CA VAL A 9 1.01 -0.42 -7.08
C VAL A 9 2.34 0.10 -6.57
N TYR A 10 3.02 -0.67 -5.72
CA TYR A 10 4.31 -0.28 -5.14
C TYR A 10 5.37 -1.31 -5.53
N PRO A 11 6.00 -1.16 -6.72
CA PRO A 11 6.77 -2.23 -7.35
C PRO A 11 7.93 -2.76 -6.53
N VAL A 12 8.63 -1.86 -5.84
CA VAL A 12 9.69 -2.21 -4.91
C VAL A 12 9.19 -1.89 -3.50
N LYS A 13 9.26 -2.88 -2.61
CA LYS A 13 8.86 -2.71 -1.22
C LYS A 13 9.60 -1.52 -0.58
N ALA A 14 8.84 -0.72 0.16
CA ALA A 14 9.27 0.53 0.83
C ALA A 14 9.61 1.73 -0.08
N LEU A 15 9.67 1.58 -1.41
CA LEU A 15 9.90 2.69 -2.34
C LEU A 15 8.58 3.27 -2.89
N ASP A 16 8.64 4.20 -3.84
CA ASP A 16 7.47 4.93 -4.31
C ASP A 16 6.42 4.04 -5.01
N GLY A 17 5.18 4.52 -4.90
CA GLY A 17 4.05 3.96 -5.63
C GLY A 17 3.95 4.51 -7.04
N ARG A 18 3.24 3.79 -7.88
CA ARG A 18 2.85 4.20 -9.23
C ARG A 18 1.36 4.00 -9.41
N ASP A 19 0.68 5.04 -9.87
CA ASP A 19 -0.71 4.93 -10.29
C ASP A 19 -0.82 4.19 -11.62
N VAL A 20 -1.85 3.37 -11.74
CA VAL A 20 -2.16 2.58 -12.93
C VAL A 20 -3.63 2.68 -13.26
N GLU A 21 -3.98 2.68 -14.55
CA GLU A 21 -5.39 2.71 -14.99
C GLU A 21 -6.10 1.37 -14.74
N ARG A 22 -5.33 0.29 -14.68
CA ARG A 22 -5.84 -1.07 -14.45
C ARG A 22 -4.77 -1.96 -13.85
N SER A 23 -5.18 -2.97 -13.10
CA SER A 23 -4.28 -4.01 -12.62
C SER A 23 -4.95 -5.37 -12.59
N ARG A 24 -4.20 -6.40 -12.99
CA ARG A 24 -4.63 -7.80 -12.92
C ARG A 24 -4.46 -8.31 -11.50
N VAL A 25 -5.44 -9.04 -10.98
CA VAL A 25 -5.29 -9.81 -9.75
C VAL A 25 -4.44 -11.05 -10.05
N LEU A 26 -3.33 -11.23 -9.35
CA LEU A 26 -2.44 -12.36 -9.51
C LEU A 26 -3.06 -13.67 -8.96
N PRO A 27 -2.53 -14.85 -9.33
CA PRO A 27 -2.97 -16.12 -8.73
C PRO A 27 -2.83 -16.17 -7.21
N GLY A 28 -1.93 -15.37 -6.62
CA GLY A 28 -1.81 -15.19 -5.17
C GLY A 28 -2.86 -14.28 -4.52
N GLY A 29 -3.69 -13.59 -5.30
CA GLY A 29 -4.75 -12.70 -4.81
C GLY A 29 -4.34 -11.23 -4.60
N THR A 30 -3.11 -10.85 -4.95
CA THR A 30 -2.59 -9.48 -4.91
C THR A 30 -2.64 -8.82 -6.29
N LEU A 31 -2.38 -7.51 -6.38
CA LEU A 31 -2.33 -6.82 -7.67
C LEU A 31 -0.99 -7.04 -8.38
N ALA A 32 -1.03 -7.20 -9.71
CA ALA A 32 0.17 -7.30 -10.52
C ALA A 32 1.09 -6.11 -10.31
N HIS A 33 2.40 -6.39 -10.22
CA HIS A 33 3.45 -5.43 -9.89
C HIS A 33 3.40 -4.84 -8.48
N ASP A 34 2.48 -5.26 -7.59
CA ASP A 34 2.50 -4.78 -6.22
C ASP A 34 3.51 -5.55 -5.37
N ARG A 35 4.51 -4.82 -4.84
CA ARG A 35 5.65 -5.37 -4.10
C ARG A 35 6.32 -6.54 -4.83
N GLU A 36 6.37 -6.52 -6.16
CA GLU A 36 7.01 -7.56 -6.98
C GLU A 36 8.49 -7.75 -6.59
N PHE A 37 9.14 -6.69 -6.11
CA PHE A 37 10.53 -6.72 -5.66
C PHE A 37 10.67 -6.31 -4.19
N ALA A 38 11.67 -6.87 -3.51
CA ALA A 38 12.07 -6.46 -2.17
C ALA A 38 13.58 -6.56 -2.00
N LEU A 39 14.15 -5.60 -1.25
CA LEU A 39 15.52 -5.68 -0.77
C LEU A 39 15.56 -6.48 0.53
N LEU A 40 16.46 -7.45 0.59
CA LEU A 40 16.78 -8.24 1.78
C LEU A 40 18.21 -7.93 2.20
N ASP A 41 18.49 -7.94 3.48
CA ASP A 41 19.87 -7.88 3.99
C ASP A 41 20.54 -9.27 4.00
N ALA A 42 21.76 -9.35 4.54
CA ALA A 42 22.54 -10.57 4.67
C ALA A 42 21.86 -11.67 5.50
N ASP A 43 20.97 -11.32 6.43
CA ASP A 43 20.22 -12.26 7.26
C ASP A 43 18.91 -12.72 6.57
N GLY A 44 18.60 -12.15 5.40
CA GLY A 44 17.38 -12.42 4.64
C GLY A 44 16.18 -11.58 5.12
N ASP A 45 16.40 -10.61 6.00
CA ASP A 45 15.36 -9.73 6.51
C ASP A 45 15.10 -8.57 5.55
N VAL A 46 13.83 -8.25 5.38
CA VAL A 46 13.40 -7.17 4.49
C VAL A 46 13.91 -5.82 4.98
N VAL A 47 14.53 -5.04 4.06
CA VAL A 47 14.83 -3.62 4.25
C VAL A 47 13.55 -2.80 4.04
N ASN A 48 13.15 -2.02 5.03
CA ASN A 48 11.95 -1.20 4.98
C ASN A 48 12.07 0.04 5.89
N GLY A 49 11.10 0.96 5.80
CA GLY A 49 11.07 2.20 6.59
C GLY A 49 10.89 2.03 8.11
N LYS A 50 10.76 0.81 8.64
CA LYS A 50 10.87 0.55 10.09
C LYS A 50 12.33 0.43 10.54
N ARG A 51 13.23 0.11 9.63
CA ARG A 51 14.64 -0.25 9.92
C ARG A 51 15.62 0.84 9.53
N THR A 52 15.31 1.65 8.53
CA THR A 52 16.14 2.80 8.14
C THR A 52 15.28 3.93 7.62
N ASP A 53 15.53 5.14 8.13
CA ASP A 53 14.86 6.37 7.69
C ASP A 53 15.34 6.79 6.29
N ARG A 54 16.50 6.29 5.87
CA ARG A 54 17.12 6.58 4.56
C ARG A 54 16.30 6.09 3.37
N VAL A 55 15.29 5.24 3.57
CA VAL A 55 14.33 4.91 2.49
C VAL A 55 13.53 6.14 2.04
N HIS A 56 13.35 7.13 2.91
CA HIS A 56 12.66 8.39 2.56
C HIS A 56 13.49 9.29 1.65
N ASP A 57 14.81 9.09 1.60
CA ASP A 57 15.71 9.83 0.69
C ASP A 57 15.70 9.27 -0.74
N VAL A 58 15.02 8.14 -0.97
CA VAL A 58 14.97 7.48 -2.29
C VAL A 58 13.73 7.94 -3.05
N GLU A 59 13.93 8.79 -4.04
CA GLU A 59 12.93 9.04 -5.07
C GLU A 59 13.02 7.95 -6.14
N SER A 60 11.88 7.41 -6.57
CA SER A 60 11.86 6.31 -7.51
C SER A 60 10.69 6.35 -8.50
N SER A 61 10.96 5.82 -9.70
CA SER A 61 9.93 5.58 -10.70
C SER A 61 10.15 4.21 -11.33
N TYR A 62 9.04 3.55 -11.68
CA TYR A 62 9.08 2.21 -12.27
C TYR A 62 8.24 2.16 -13.54
N ASP A 63 8.80 1.53 -14.57
CA ASP A 63 8.10 1.19 -15.80
C ASP A 63 7.79 -0.32 -15.81
N PRO A 64 6.52 -0.74 -15.73
CA PRO A 64 6.14 -2.15 -15.71
C PRO A 64 6.36 -2.89 -17.04
N GLU A 65 6.37 -2.19 -18.18
CA GLU A 65 6.55 -2.81 -19.48
C GLU A 65 7.99 -3.30 -19.63
N THR A 66 8.94 -2.42 -19.34
CA THR A 66 10.38 -2.71 -19.39
C THR A 66 10.94 -3.28 -18.09
N ARG A 67 10.16 -3.21 -16.99
CA ARG A 67 10.58 -3.51 -15.61
C ARG A 67 11.83 -2.74 -15.21
N THR A 68 11.87 -1.47 -15.60
CA THR A 68 12.98 -0.58 -15.28
C THR A 68 12.65 0.22 -14.04
N LEU A 69 13.53 0.19 -13.05
CA LEU A 69 13.54 1.12 -11.91
C LEU A 69 14.53 2.26 -12.20
N ASN A 70 14.07 3.50 -12.07
CA ASN A 70 14.96 4.64 -11.89
C ASN A 70 14.88 5.05 -10.42
N ALA A 71 16.03 5.21 -9.77
CA ALA A 71 16.11 5.63 -8.38
C ALA A 71 17.09 6.80 -8.26
N SER A 72 16.76 7.77 -7.41
CA SER A 72 17.58 8.93 -7.11
C SER A 72 17.70 9.10 -5.61
N VAL A 73 18.92 9.40 -5.15
CA VAL A 73 19.22 9.75 -3.76
C VAL A 73 20.13 10.97 -3.80
N PRO A 74 19.87 12.04 -3.00
CA PRO A 74 20.62 13.30 -3.07
C PRO A 74 22.15 13.16 -3.10
N ASP A 75 22.69 12.27 -2.26
CA ASP A 75 24.14 12.07 -2.11
C ASP A 75 24.71 10.90 -2.93
N ALA A 76 23.87 10.07 -3.57
CA ALA A 76 24.30 8.92 -4.38
C ALA A 76 23.99 9.07 -5.88
N GLY A 77 23.28 10.13 -6.27
CA GLY A 77 22.92 10.42 -7.66
C GLY A 77 21.72 9.61 -8.14
N THR A 78 21.57 9.56 -9.47
CA THR A 78 20.46 8.87 -10.13
C THR A 78 20.95 7.69 -10.94
N GLU A 79 20.33 6.53 -10.73
CA GLU A 79 20.68 5.28 -11.40
C GLU A 79 19.46 4.60 -12.03
N ARG A 80 19.74 3.76 -13.04
CA ARG A 80 18.74 3.00 -13.80
C ARG A 80 19.06 1.50 -13.77
N PHE A 81 18.06 0.71 -13.43
CA PHE A 81 18.17 -0.74 -13.25
C PHE A 81 17.10 -1.51 -14.03
N GLU A 82 17.53 -2.51 -14.81
CA GLU A 82 16.64 -3.42 -15.55
C GLU A 82 16.28 -4.64 -14.69
N LEU A 83 15.26 -4.51 -13.85
CA LEU A 83 14.94 -5.51 -12.82
C LEU A 83 14.41 -6.84 -13.36
N ALA A 84 14.07 -6.90 -14.65
CA ALA A 84 13.76 -8.14 -15.35
C ALA A 84 14.94 -9.13 -15.35
N THR A 85 16.17 -8.62 -15.41
CA THR A 85 17.39 -9.43 -15.53
C THR A 85 18.03 -9.71 -14.17
N ALA A 86 18.76 -10.82 -14.04
CA ALA A 86 19.51 -11.10 -12.80
C ALA A 86 20.59 -10.05 -12.54
N SER A 87 21.39 -9.71 -13.56
CA SER A 87 22.45 -8.70 -13.47
C SER A 87 21.91 -7.31 -13.15
N GLY A 88 20.74 -6.93 -13.67
CA GLY A 88 20.09 -5.66 -13.33
C GLY A 88 19.64 -5.62 -11.87
N ARG A 89 19.19 -6.74 -11.30
CA ARG A 89 18.86 -6.84 -9.87
C ARG A 89 20.10 -6.87 -8.98
N GLU A 90 21.18 -7.53 -9.40
CA GLU A 90 22.47 -7.50 -8.70
C GLU A 90 23.01 -6.06 -8.61
N ARG A 91 23.05 -5.34 -9.74
CA ARG A 91 23.44 -3.92 -9.77
C ARG A 91 22.57 -3.04 -8.87
N ALA A 92 21.26 -3.28 -8.85
CA ALA A 92 20.36 -2.54 -7.97
C ALA A 92 20.65 -2.85 -6.51
N ALA A 93 20.85 -4.13 -6.17
CA ALA A 93 21.19 -4.55 -4.82
C ALA A 93 22.52 -3.94 -4.34
N ASP A 94 23.56 -3.93 -5.18
CA ASP A 94 24.85 -3.31 -4.87
C ASP A 94 24.69 -1.81 -4.57
N TRP A 95 24.02 -1.08 -5.48
CA TRP A 95 23.80 0.36 -5.31
C TRP A 95 22.96 0.68 -4.07
N PHE A 96 21.86 -0.03 -3.84
CA PHE A 96 21.06 0.14 -2.63
C PHE A 96 21.82 -0.31 -1.37
N GLY A 97 22.72 -1.29 -1.47
CA GLY A 97 23.58 -1.72 -0.38
C GLY A 97 24.55 -0.62 0.04
N GLU A 98 25.19 0.06 -0.92
CA GLU A 98 26.01 1.24 -0.68
C GLU A 98 25.19 2.40 -0.09
N VAL A 99 23.98 2.63 -0.64
CA VAL A 99 23.05 3.62 -0.12
C VAL A 99 22.60 3.26 1.30
N PHE A 100 22.32 2.02 1.66
CA PHE A 100 21.83 1.73 3.01
C PHE A 100 22.93 1.34 4.00
N GLY A 101 24.18 1.21 3.53
CA GLY A 101 25.32 0.77 4.34
C GLY A 101 25.18 -0.68 4.80
N LEU A 102 24.62 -1.54 3.95
CA LEU A 102 24.35 -2.96 4.23
C LEU A 102 24.62 -3.83 3.01
N ASP A 103 24.86 -5.12 3.24
CA ASP A 103 24.91 -6.12 2.16
C ASP A 103 23.48 -6.46 1.75
N ALA A 104 23.09 -6.14 0.52
CA ALA A 104 21.71 -6.29 0.04
C ALA A 104 21.58 -7.37 -1.04
N THR A 105 20.40 -7.96 -1.14
CA THR A 105 19.96 -8.74 -2.30
C THR A 105 18.58 -8.27 -2.71
N LEU A 106 18.34 -8.11 -4.02
CA LEU A 106 17.03 -7.77 -4.56
C LEU A 106 16.31 -9.02 -5.09
N THR A 107 15.26 -9.44 -4.37
CA THR A 107 14.44 -10.60 -4.76
C THR A 107 13.22 -10.20 -5.58
N ARG A 108 12.64 -11.17 -6.28
CA ARG A 108 11.47 -10.99 -7.15
C ARG A 108 10.44 -12.09 -6.92
N ASP A 109 9.17 -11.73 -6.81
CA ASP A 109 8.03 -12.64 -6.72
C ASP A 109 6.89 -12.14 -7.61
N THR A 110 6.62 -12.85 -8.71
CA THR A 110 5.59 -12.49 -9.69
C THR A 110 4.24 -13.18 -9.44
N ALA A 111 4.16 -14.09 -8.48
CA ALA A 111 2.96 -14.86 -8.20
C ALA A 111 2.10 -14.18 -7.12
N LEU A 112 2.77 -13.58 -6.13
CA LEU A 112 2.14 -12.95 -4.98
C LEU A 112 2.77 -11.59 -4.62
N GLY A 113 4.08 -11.44 -4.84
CA GLY A 113 4.84 -10.30 -4.35
C GLY A 113 5.25 -10.42 -2.88
N HIS A 114 6.04 -9.45 -2.43
CA HIS A 114 6.58 -9.33 -1.07
C HIS A 114 5.67 -8.51 -0.15
N VAL A 115 4.36 -8.83 -0.15
CA VAL A 115 3.38 -8.24 0.77
C VAL A 115 3.58 -8.75 2.21
N ASP A 116 3.20 -7.93 3.20
CA ASP A 116 3.37 -8.30 4.62
C ASP A 116 2.44 -9.42 5.07
N ARG A 117 1.24 -9.50 4.48
CA ARG A 117 0.20 -10.50 4.80
C ARG A 117 -0.04 -11.38 3.58
N ARG A 118 0.81 -12.39 3.39
CA ARG A 118 0.85 -13.25 2.19
C ARG A 118 -0.43 -14.06 1.92
N GLU A 119 -1.28 -14.25 2.93
CA GLU A 119 -2.57 -14.92 2.79
C GLU A 119 -3.71 -13.95 2.41
N MET A 120 -3.40 -12.68 2.22
CA MET A 120 -4.35 -11.61 1.97
C MET A 120 -4.03 -10.91 0.64
N GLY A 121 -5.04 -10.20 0.11
CA GLY A 121 -4.99 -9.47 -1.13
C GLY A 121 -4.77 -7.96 -0.95
N PRO A 122 -5.34 -7.13 -1.83
CA PRO A 122 -5.07 -5.69 -1.84
C PRO A 122 -5.60 -4.98 -0.60
N SER A 123 -4.98 -3.84 -0.31
CA SER A 123 -5.52 -2.88 0.65
C SER A 123 -6.51 -1.93 -0.01
N VAL A 124 -7.60 -1.60 0.69
CA VAL A 124 -8.71 -0.80 0.19
C VAL A 124 -8.99 0.36 1.15
N ILE A 125 -9.12 1.57 0.62
CA ILE A 125 -9.44 2.79 1.37
C ILE A 125 -10.43 3.64 0.57
N SER A 126 -11.28 4.44 1.22
CA SER A 126 -12.04 5.46 0.50
C SER A 126 -11.30 6.79 0.38
N THR A 127 -11.57 7.54 -0.69
CA THR A 127 -11.08 8.93 -0.84
C THR A 127 -11.53 9.79 0.34
N ALA A 128 -12.78 9.62 0.79
CA ALA A 128 -13.33 10.35 1.92
C ALA A 128 -12.61 10.02 3.25
N THR A 129 -12.12 8.78 3.43
CA THR A 129 -11.24 8.44 4.56
C THR A 129 -9.92 9.20 4.49
N LEU A 130 -9.27 9.23 3.31
CA LEU A 130 -8.01 9.95 3.11
C LEU A 130 -8.15 11.45 3.41
N GLU A 131 -9.20 12.08 2.90
CA GLU A 131 -9.52 13.49 3.14
C GLU A 131 -9.77 13.76 4.63
N THR A 132 -10.57 12.91 5.27
CA THR A 132 -10.90 13.03 6.69
C THR A 132 -9.65 12.92 7.55
N VAL A 133 -8.83 11.88 7.33
CA VAL A 133 -7.60 11.66 8.10
C VAL A 133 -6.58 12.77 7.85
N ALA A 134 -6.41 13.23 6.61
CA ALA A 134 -5.53 14.35 6.30
C ALA A 134 -5.96 15.62 7.06
N SER A 135 -7.27 15.89 7.16
CA SER A 135 -7.80 17.06 7.88
C SER A 135 -7.48 17.08 9.38
N TRP A 136 -7.10 15.94 9.98
CA TRP A 136 -6.76 15.85 11.40
C TRP A 136 -5.40 16.46 11.73
N PHE A 137 -4.54 16.64 10.73
CA PHE A 137 -3.15 17.04 10.89
C PHE A 137 -2.84 18.28 10.05
N ALA A 138 -2.35 19.33 10.70
CA ALA A 138 -1.92 20.53 9.98
C ALA A 138 -0.73 20.19 9.06
N GLY A 139 -0.80 20.59 7.79
CA GLY A 139 0.26 20.36 6.80
C GLY A 139 0.22 19.01 6.10
N VAL A 140 -0.68 18.08 6.50
CA VAL A 140 -0.86 16.82 5.77
C VAL A 140 -1.87 17.03 4.64
N THR A 141 -1.41 16.89 3.40
CA THR A 141 -2.28 16.88 2.22
C THR A 141 -2.89 15.50 1.99
N VAL A 142 -3.93 15.42 1.17
CA VAL A 142 -4.53 14.12 0.77
C VAL A 142 -3.50 13.24 0.05
N ASP A 143 -2.69 13.81 -0.84
CA ASP A 143 -1.60 13.08 -1.50
C ASP A 143 -0.51 12.63 -0.51
N GLY A 144 -0.22 13.46 0.49
CA GLY A 144 0.65 13.09 1.61
C GLY A 144 0.08 11.91 2.40
N ALA A 145 -1.23 11.84 2.62
CA ALA A 145 -1.89 10.71 3.27
C ALA A 145 -1.85 9.45 2.40
N ARG A 146 -2.06 9.56 1.08
CA ARG A 146 -1.90 8.43 0.13
C ARG A 146 -0.51 7.81 0.22
N ARG A 147 0.54 8.65 0.16
CA ARG A 147 1.95 8.21 0.26
C ARG A 147 2.31 7.59 1.60
N ARG A 148 1.70 8.03 2.70
CA ARG A 148 1.87 7.47 4.05
C ARG A 148 1.16 6.13 4.23
N LEU A 149 -0.08 6.03 3.76
CA LEU A 149 -0.97 4.89 4.01
C LEU A 149 -0.81 3.75 3.01
N ARG A 150 -0.39 4.09 1.79
CA ARG A 150 0.04 3.19 0.73
C ARG A 150 -0.99 2.14 0.32
N ALA A 151 -2.25 2.58 0.19
CA ALA A 151 -3.35 1.77 -0.27
C ALA A 151 -3.17 1.33 -1.72
N ASN A 152 -3.75 0.19 -2.09
CA ASN A 152 -3.76 -0.30 -3.46
C ASN A 152 -4.98 0.17 -4.25
N VAL A 153 -6.15 0.09 -3.61
CA VAL A 153 -7.43 0.42 -4.22
C VAL A 153 -8.04 1.57 -3.43
N GLU A 154 -8.24 2.70 -4.10
CA GLU A 154 -8.95 3.85 -3.56
C GLU A 154 -10.37 3.87 -4.13
N VAL A 155 -11.38 3.93 -3.26
CA VAL A 155 -12.80 3.95 -3.65
C VAL A 155 -13.37 5.36 -3.48
N GLY A 156 -13.89 5.91 -4.58
CA GLY A 156 -14.57 7.20 -4.64
C GLY A 156 -16.07 7.06 -4.48
N GLY A 157 -16.76 8.17 -4.20
CA GLY A 157 -18.23 8.22 -4.16
C GLY A 157 -18.88 7.51 -2.98
N VAL A 158 -18.12 7.24 -1.90
CA VAL A 158 -18.57 6.65 -0.63
C VAL A 158 -18.17 7.54 0.55
N GLU A 159 -18.78 7.33 1.71
CA GLU A 159 -18.50 8.09 2.93
C GLU A 159 -17.13 7.73 3.54
N ALA A 160 -16.64 8.59 4.43
CA ALA A 160 -15.41 8.30 5.18
C ALA A 160 -15.60 7.04 6.03
N PHE A 161 -14.57 6.21 6.07
CA PHE A 161 -14.54 4.91 6.75
C PHE A 161 -15.57 3.91 6.20
N TRP A 162 -15.96 4.06 4.93
CA TRP A 162 -16.82 3.10 4.24
C TRP A 162 -16.26 1.69 4.32
N GLU A 163 -14.94 1.53 4.16
CA GLU A 163 -14.24 0.25 4.14
C GLU A 163 -14.35 -0.55 5.45
N ASP A 164 -14.68 0.10 6.58
CA ASP A 164 -14.78 -0.55 7.89
C ASP A 164 -16.03 -1.43 8.01
N ARG A 165 -17.02 -1.29 7.12
CA ARG A 165 -18.20 -2.17 7.08
C ARG A 165 -17.88 -3.58 6.63
N PHE A 166 -16.75 -3.79 5.96
CA PHE A 166 -16.36 -5.09 5.40
C PHE A 166 -15.51 -5.92 6.37
N VAL A 167 -15.51 -5.57 7.65
CA VAL A 167 -14.80 -6.33 8.69
C VAL A 167 -15.81 -6.80 9.73
N GLY A 168 -15.71 -8.07 10.12
CA GLY A 168 -16.59 -8.71 11.10
C GLY A 168 -17.13 -10.03 10.58
N GLU A 169 -17.73 -10.84 11.45
CA GLU A 169 -18.27 -12.16 11.08
C GLU A 169 -19.42 -12.06 10.07
N ALA A 170 -20.24 -11.01 10.21
CA ALA A 170 -21.40 -10.74 9.35
C ALA A 170 -21.11 -9.67 8.28
N ALA A 171 -19.83 -9.38 8.00
CA ALA A 171 -19.45 -8.38 7.03
C ALA A 171 -19.96 -8.76 5.62
N PRO A 172 -20.59 -7.83 4.89
CA PRO A 172 -20.93 -8.04 3.49
C PRO A 172 -19.65 -8.17 2.66
N VAL A 173 -19.84 -8.47 1.38
CA VAL A 173 -18.77 -8.47 0.37
C VAL A 173 -19.04 -7.34 -0.61
N PHE A 174 -18.05 -6.89 -1.38
CA PHE A 174 -18.31 -5.99 -2.49
C PHE A 174 -17.68 -6.49 -3.77
N GLU A 175 -18.21 -6.01 -4.89
CA GLU A 175 -17.63 -6.19 -6.22
C GLU A 175 -17.06 -4.87 -6.69
N ALA A 176 -15.93 -4.93 -7.38
CA ALA A 176 -15.40 -3.84 -8.16
C ALA A 176 -15.28 -4.32 -9.61
N GLY A 177 -16.11 -3.77 -10.49
CA GLY A 177 -16.29 -4.33 -11.83
C GLY A 177 -16.87 -5.74 -11.74
N ASP A 178 -16.14 -6.74 -12.24
CA ASP A 178 -16.51 -8.16 -12.17
C ASP A 178 -15.69 -8.96 -11.15
N VAL A 179 -14.98 -8.27 -10.25
CA VAL A 179 -14.09 -8.88 -9.25
C VAL A 179 -14.69 -8.77 -7.86
N ARG A 180 -14.99 -9.91 -7.26
CA ARG A 180 -15.41 -10.02 -5.85
C ARG A 180 -14.24 -9.76 -4.91
N ILE A 181 -14.46 -8.90 -3.90
CA ILE A 181 -13.46 -8.53 -2.90
C ILE A 181 -14.05 -8.69 -1.50
N GLU A 182 -13.46 -9.58 -0.72
CA GLU A 182 -13.90 -9.89 0.64
C GLU A 182 -12.99 -9.22 1.66
N GLY A 183 -13.56 -8.56 2.66
CA GLY A 183 -12.76 -8.02 3.73
C GLY A 183 -12.22 -9.10 4.66
N VAL A 184 -10.97 -8.93 5.10
CA VAL A 184 -10.30 -9.88 6.01
C VAL A 184 -10.12 -9.26 7.39
N THR A 185 -9.59 -8.03 7.45
CA THR A 185 -9.13 -7.43 8.71
C THR A 185 -8.82 -5.95 8.53
N PRO A 186 -8.99 -5.11 9.56
CA PRO A 186 -8.56 -3.72 9.50
C PRO A 186 -7.03 -3.65 9.51
N CYS A 187 -6.45 -2.77 8.70
CA CYS A 187 -5.00 -2.65 8.65
C CYS A 187 -4.48 -1.88 9.88
N GLY A 188 -3.95 -2.63 10.85
CA GLY A 188 -3.20 -2.08 11.98
C GLY A 188 -1.97 -1.29 11.50
N ARG A 189 -1.88 -0.04 11.94
CA ARG A 189 -0.82 0.88 11.50
C ARG A 189 0.43 0.72 12.33
N CYS A 190 1.57 0.86 11.67
CA CYS A 190 2.89 0.93 12.31
C CYS A 190 3.35 2.38 12.39
N VAL A 191 4.61 2.64 12.74
CA VAL A 191 5.17 4.00 12.84
C VAL A 191 5.28 4.74 11.49
N VAL A 192 5.32 4.02 10.37
CA VAL A 192 5.61 4.60 9.04
C VAL A 192 4.68 5.76 8.65
N PRO A 193 3.35 5.70 8.87
CA PRO A 193 2.47 6.82 8.56
C PRO A 193 2.72 8.10 9.39
N GLU A 194 3.47 8.02 10.49
CA GLU A 194 3.83 9.19 11.30
C GLU A 194 4.87 10.07 10.61
N ARG A 195 5.65 9.52 9.66
CA ARG A 195 6.74 10.24 8.98
C ARG A 195 6.24 10.94 7.73
N ASP A 196 6.80 12.11 7.46
CA ASP A 196 6.60 12.78 6.19
C ASP A 196 7.24 11.97 5.04
N PRO A 197 6.51 11.73 3.93
CA PRO A 197 7.03 10.92 2.84
C PRO A 197 8.17 11.61 2.08
N ASP A 198 8.25 12.93 2.10
CA ASP A 198 9.26 13.71 1.37
C ASP A 198 10.49 14.00 2.25
N THR A 199 10.30 14.20 3.57
CA THR A 199 11.40 14.57 4.48
C THR A 199 11.79 13.51 5.50
N GLY A 200 10.96 12.49 5.72
CA GLY A 200 11.13 11.50 6.79
C GLY A 200 10.88 12.03 8.20
N GLU A 201 10.60 13.33 8.37
CA GLU A 201 10.38 13.97 9.67
C GLU A 201 9.10 13.45 10.33
N PRO A 202 9.13 13.12 11.63
CA PRO A 202 7.96 12.63 12.33
C PRO A 202 6.96 13.76 12.61
N THR A 203 5.67 13.46 12.43
CA THR A 203 4.57 14.32 12.85
C THR A 203 4.38 14.17 14.36
N THR A 204 4.51 15.27 15.11
CA THR A 204 4.38 15.27 16.58
C THR A 204 3.00 14.78 17.01
N GLU A 205 2.96 13.90 18.03
CA GLU A 205 1.72 13.34 18.62
C GLU A 205 0.80 12.63 17.60
N PHE A 206 1.34 12.21 16.45
CA PHE A 206 0.53 11.66 15.35
C PHE A 206 -0.39 10.54 15.82
N ARG A 207 0.17 9.53 16.49
CA ARG A 207 -0.58 8.35 16.94
C ARG A 207 -1.64 8.68 17.97
N GLU A 208 -1.35 9.58 18.91
CA GLU A 208 -2.28 9.97 19.95
C GLU A 208 -3.49 10.70 19.35
N ARG A 209 -3.22 11.70 18.51
CA ARG A 209 -4.26 12.43 17.78
C ARG A 209 -5.04 11.52 16.83
N PHE A 210 -4.36 10.62 16.12
CA PHE A 210 -5.02 9.64 15.24
C PHE A 210 -6.01 8.78 16.02
N VAL A 211 -5.57 8.19 17.13
CA VAL A 211 -6.40 7.30 17.95
C VAL A 211 -7.57 8.05 18.59
N GLU A 212 -7.35 9.27 19.08
CA GLU A 212 -8.41 10.16 19.58
C GLU A 212 -9.47 10.40 18.51
N ARG A 213 -9.07 10.90 17.34
CA ARG A 213 -9.99 11.19 16.24
C ARG A 213 -10.70 9.94 15.73
N ARG A 214 -9.98 8.84 15.57
CA ARG A 214 -10.56 7.56 15.12
C ARG A 214 -11.64 7.06 16.08
N ARG A 215 -11.49 7.27 17.39
CA ARG A 215 -12.53 6.94 18.39
C ARG A 215 -13.74 7.87 18.29
N GLU A 216 -13.52 9.16 18.11
CA GLU A 216 -14.59 10.16 17.95
C GLU A 216 -15.42 9.93 16.68
N THR A 217 -14.77 9.50 15.61
CA THR A 217 -15.38 9.28 14.29
C THR A 217 -15.58 7.80 13.97
N PHE A 218 -15.71 6.93 14.99
CA PHE A 218 -15.97 5.51 14.74
C PHE A 218 -17.37 5.32 14.17
N PRO A 219 -17.52 4.75 12.96
CA PRO A 219 -18.83 4.67 12.33
C PRO A 219 -19.76 3.72 13.07
N GLU A 220 -21.05 4.06 13.13
CA GLU A 220 -22.08 3.23 13.77
C GLU A 220 -22.32 1.90 13.04
N TRP A 221 -21.97 1.82 11.75
CA TRP A 221 -22.10 0.62 10.93
C TRP A 221 -20.92 -0.35 11.04
N ALA A 222 -19.81 0.05 11.67
CA ALA A 222 -18.63 -0.79 11.79
C ALA A 222 -18.75 -1.73 12.99
N ASP A 223 -18.41 -3.00 12.81
CA ASP A 223 -18.34 -3.96 13.90
C ASP A 223 -17.15 -3.64 14.81
N ARG A 224 -17.42 -3.05 15.98
CA ARG A 224 -16.38 -2.62 16.91
C ARG A 224 -15.54 -3.80 17.44
N ASP A 225 -16.13 -4.98 17.58
CA ASP A 225 -15.43 -6.15 18.13
C ASP A 225 -14.41 -6.72 17.13
N ALA A 226 -14.50 -6.34 15.84
CA ALA A 226 -13.53 -6.69 14.82
C ALA A 226 -12.24 -5.83 14.84
N PHE A 227 -12.13 -4.87 15.76
CA PHE A 227 -11.00 -3.94 15.87
C PHE A 227 -10.30 -4.07 17.22
N ASP A 228 -9.13 -4.72 17.23
CA ASP A 228 -8.29 -4.87 18.44
C ASP A 228 -7.87 -3.52 19.05
N HIS A 229 -7.72 -2.49 18.22
CA HIS A 229 -7.38 -1.13 18.62
C HIS A 229 -7.77 -0.11 17.53
N PHE A 230 -7.83 1.17 17.90
CA PHE A 230 -8.16 2.26 16.97
C PHE A 230 -6.97 2.84 16.20
N TYR A 231 -5.76 2.28 16.35
CA TYR A 231 -4.65 2.61 15.45
C TYR A 231 -4.68 1.72 14.19
N THR A 232 -5.84 1.70 13.55
CA THR A 232 -6.15 0.96 12.33
C THR A 232 -6.76 1.93 11.33
N LEU A 233 -6.56 1.64 10.05
CA LEU A 233 -7.21 2.35 8.94
C LEU A 233 -7.17 1.44 7.73
N MET A 234 -8.07 1.59 6.75
CA MET A 234 -8.12 0.75 5.55
C MET A 234 -8.49 -0.70 5.85
N LEU A 235 -9.05 -1.33 4.83
CA LEU A 235 -9.29 -2.75 4.79
C LEU A 235 -8.07 -3.47 4.19
N ILE A 236 -7.66 -4.59 4.79
CA ILE A 236 -6.93 -5.62 4.05
C ILE A 236 -7.96 -6.63 3.57
N ALA A 237 -8.04 -6.80 2.25
CA ALA A 237 -9.05 -7.64 1.62
C ALA A 237 -8.44 -8.97 1.15
N ARG A 238 -9.27 -9.81 0.53
CA ARG A 238 -8.93 -11.03 -0.18
C ARG A 238 -9.77 -11.10 -1.45
N VAL A 239 -9.16 -11.53 -2.55
CA VAL A 239 -9.87 -11.88 -3.77
C VAL A 239 -10.07 -13.40 -3.81
N PRO A 240 -11.32 -13.90 -3.87
CA PRO A 240 -11.62 -15.32 -3.99
C PRO A 240 -10.94 -15.95 -5.21
N ASP A 241 -10.56 -17.21 -5.12
CA ASP A 241 -9.83 -17.93 -6.18
C ASP A 241 -10.53 -17.85 -7.55
N ALA A 242 -11.86 -17.86 -7.57
CA ALA A 242 -12.67 -17.77 -8.79
C ALA A 242 -12.56 -16.42 -9.52
N ASP A 243 -12.17 -15.36 -8.79
CA ASP A 243 -12.04 -14.00 -9.31
C ASP A 243 -10.59 -13.56 -9.47
N ARG A 244 -9.62 -14.41 -9.08
CA ARG A 244 -8.21 -14.19 -9.40
C ARG A 244 -8.01 -14.24 -10.91
N GLU A 245 -6.94 -13.64 -11.38
CA GLU A 245 -6.61 -13.47 -12.79
C GLU A 245 -7.48 -12.51 -13.59
N LYS A 246 -8.61 -12.04 -13.03
CA LYS A 246 -9.40 -10.92 -13.55
C LYS A 246 -8.66 -9.59 -13.37
N THR A 247 -9.22 -8.53 -13.95
CA THR A 247 -8.63 -7.18 -13.95
C THR A 247 -9.61 -6.20 -13.35
N ILE A 248 -9.13 -5.37 -12.44
CA ILE A 248 -9.84 -4.18 -11.99
C ILE A 248 -9.26 -2.94 -12.68
N ALA A 249 -10.08 -1.93 -12.90
CA ALA A 249 -9.72 -0.68 -13.56
C ALA A 249 -10.28 0.53 -12.82
N VAL A 250 -9.61 1.66 -12.98
CA VAL A 250 -10.13 2.95 -12.54
C VAL A 250 -11.46 3.22 -13.27
N GLY A 251 -12.45 3.67 -12.50
CA GLY A 251 -13.82 3.90 -12.99
C GLY A 251 -14.74 2.68 -12.92
N ASP A 252 -14.24 1.49 -12.55
CA ASP A 252 -15.10 0.33 -12.30
C ASP A 252 -16.09 0.65 -11.17
N ASP A 253 -17.38 0.34 -11.39
CA ASP A 253 -18.42 0.49 -10.38
C ASP A 253 -18.12 -0.41 -9.17
N VAL A 254 -18.35 0.14 -7.97
CA VAL A 254 -18.20 -0.59 -6.71
C VAL A 254 -19.58 -0.81 -6.10
N THR A 255 -19.96 -2.08 -5.93
CA THR A 255 -21.29 -2.45 -5.41
C THR A 255 -21.16 -3.38 -4.21
N THR A 256 -21.84 -3.05 -3.11
CA THR A 256 -21.94 -3.94 -1.96
C THR A 256 -22.93 -5.07 -2.27
N LEU A 257 -22.50 -6.31 -2.03
CA LEU A 257 -23.32 -7.51 -2.08
C LEU A 257 -23.77 -7.84 -0.66
N GLU A 258 -25.07 -7.82 -0.43
CA GLU A 258 -25.69 -8.30 0.81
C GLU A 258 -25.79 -9.84 0.86
#